data_AF-A0A1H4NJ44-F1
#
_entry.id   AF-A0A1H4NJ44-F1
#
_cell.length_a   1.000
_cell.length_b   1.000
_cell.length_c   1.000
_cell.angle_alpha   90.00
_cell.angle_beta   90.00
_cell.angle_gamma   90.00
#
_symmetry.space_group_name_H-M   'P 1'
#
loop_
_entity.id
_entity.type
_entity.pdbx_description
1 polymer ?
#
loop_
_entity_poly.entity_id
_entity_poly.type
_entity_poly.pdbx_seq_one_letter_code
_entity_poly.pdbx_strand_id
1 'polypeptide(L)'
;MGNMPIPSAVPSRAELIDHLIRTRIAGDVATPRENNLSHYRKLANGDRHYWLGLELGDRWTDEQDVLAVMAERCGVVDDPEYRSGQDTIDPELTVGALDRMASVLRKAAEASERVLFATGHPGGLLEVHRATAAALRAAGCEIVEIPGGLQADEGYVFQFCDVAMLERGATLWHTHSPAPMAAILDGLAHEGRPLPDLVVADHGWAGCAGQRGIDAVGYADCNDPALFLGESEGTLSVVVPLDDHVTSPRFYDPMTAYLLDAAGLSAQF
;
A
#
# COMPACT_ATOMS: atom_id res chain seq x y z
N MET A 1 -24.46 18.63 11.72
CA MET A 1 -24.71 17.83 10.51
C MET A 1 -23.41 17.89 9.72
N GLY A 2 -22.53 16.92 9.96
CA GLY A 2 -21.18 16.89 9.40
C GLY A 2 -21.29 16.62 7.90
N ASN A 3 -20.73 17.52 7.11
CA ASN A 3 -20.62 17.39 5.67
C ASN A 3 -19.70 16.19 5.39
N MET A 4 -20.28 15.02 5.13
CA MET A 4 -19.52 13.86 4.67
C MET A 4 -18.83 14.22 3.34
N PRO A 5 -17.60 13.71 3.08
CA PRO A 5 -17.04 13.80 1.74
C PRO A 5 -18.06 13.21 0.77
N ILE A 6 -18.28 13.89 -0.36
CA ILE A 6 -19.27 13.49 -1.37
C ILE A 6 -19.04 12.00 -1.67
N PRO A 7 -20.00 11.10 -1.37
CA PRO A 7 -19.84 9.70 -1.70
C PRO A 7 -19.67 9.62 -3.22
N SER A 8 -18.51 9.14 -3.68
CA SER A 8 -18.41 8.69 -5.07
C SER A 8 -19.42 7.57 -5.25
N ALA A 9 -20.20 7.61 -6.32
CA ALA A 9 -20.98 6.44 -6.70
C ALA A 9 -20.02 5.25 -6.87
N VAL A 10 -20.44 4.05 -6.44
CA VAL A 10 -19.65 2.83 -6.61
C VAL A 10 -19.59 2.54 -8.12
N PRO A 11 -18.39 2.57 -8.73
CA PRO A 11 -18.26 2.27 -10.16
C PRO A 11 -18.41 0.77 -10.40
N SER A 12 -18.91 0.39 -11.57
CA SER A 12 -18.69 -0.96 -12.09
C SER A 12 -17.19 -1.19 -12.36
N ARG A 13 -16.77 -2.46 -12.48
CA ARG A 13 -15.39 -2.81 -12.85
C ARG A 13 -14.91 -2.10 -14.11
N ALA A 14 -15.73 -2.04 -15.16
CA ALA A 14 -15.39 -1.37 -16.41
C ALA A 14 -15.22 0.14 -16.23
N GLU A 15 -16.13 0.79 -15.48
CA GLU A 15 -16.02 2.23 -15.18
C GLU A 15 -14.79 2.53 -14.32
N LEU A 16 -14.43 1.63 -13.40
CA LEU A 16 -13.22 1.77 -12.60
C LEU A 16 -11.97 1.66 -13.47
N ILE A 17 -11.87 0.67 -14.36
CA ILE A 17 -10.74 0.52 -15.30
C ILE A 17 -10.57 1.79 -16.14
N ASP A 18 -11.65 2.26 -16.76
CA ASP A 18 -11.63 3.50 -17.54
C ASP A 18 -11.20 4.71 -16.71
N HIS A 19 -11.60 4.75 -15.43
CA HIS A 19 -11.19 5.80 -14.51
C HIS A 19 -9.70 5.72 -14.18
N LEU A 20 -9.18 4.54 -13.78
CA LEU A 20 -7.78 4.31 -13.45
C LEU A 20 -6.85 4.74 -14.59
N ILE A 21 -7.19 4.38 -15.83
CA ILE A 21 -6.46 4.78 -17.05
C ILE A 21 -6.48 6.30 -17.23
N ARG A 22 -7.66 6.92 -17.20
CA ARG A 22 -7.80 8.37 -17.45
C ARG A 22 -7.10 9.21 -16.40
N THR A 23 -7.04 8.75 -15.15
CA THR A 23 -6.38 9.45 -14.05
C THR A 23 -4.92 9.05 -13.86
N ARG A 24 -4.42 8.10 -14.66
CA ARG A 24 -3.05 7.56 -14.60
C ARG A 24 -2.70 6.92 -13.26
N ILE A 25 -3.71 6.39 -12.55
CA ILE A 25 -3.48 5.50 -11.41
C ILE A 25 -3.00 4.14 -11.92
N ALA A 26 -3.50 3.72 -13.07
CA ALA A 26 -2.99 2.60 -13.85
C ALA A 26 -3.04 2.96 -15.35
N GLY A 27 -2.60 2.07 -16.23
CA GLY A 27 -2.29 2.37 -17.63
C GLY A 27 -0.94 3.07 -17.73
N ASP A 28 -0.83 4.07 -18.60
CA ASP A 28 0.37 4.90 -18.75
C ASP A 28 0.58 5.78 -17.51
N VAL A 29 1.26 5.27 -16.47
CA VAL A 29 1.52 5.95 -15.17
C VAL A 29 2.49 7.11 -15.31
N ALA A 30 2.81 7.88 -14.26
CA ALA A 30 3.81 8.95 -14.38
C ALA A 30 5.25 8.40 -14.34
N THR A 31 5.46 7.30 -13.64
CA THR A 31 6.76 6.67 -13.41
C THR A 31 7.42 6.20 -14.73
N PRO A 32 8.63 6.70 -15.06
CA PRO A 32 9.33 6.31 -16.28
C PRO A 32 9.93 4.90 -16.19
N ARG A 33 10.04 4.24 -17.34
CA ARG A 33 10.65 2.91 -17.47
C ARG A 33 12.07 2.84 -16.92
N GLU A 34 12.86 3.88 -17.15
CA GLU A 34 14.24 4.01 -16.67
C GLU A 34 14.30 4.01 -15.13
N ASN A 35 13.30 4.60 -14.47
CA ASN A 35 13.21 4.64 -13.02
C ASN A 35 12.90 3.24 -12.46
N ASN A 36 11.91 2.54 -13.04
CA ASN A 36 11.56 1.16 -12.68
C ASN A 36 12.78 0.24 -12.79
N LEU A 37 13.41 0.17 -13.97
CA LEU A 37 14.58 -0.68 -14.18
C LEU A 37 15.75 -0.29 -13.27
N SER A 38 15.92 1.00 -12.96
CA SER A 38 16.92 1.41 -11.97
C SER A 38 16.60 0.88 -10.58
N HIS A 39 15.34 0.85 -10.15
CA HIS A 39 14.96 0.37 -8.83
C HIS A 39 15.08 -1.15 -8.74
N TYR A 40 14.66 -1.87 -9.80
CA TYR A 40 14.78 -3.33 -9.88
C TYR A 40 16.26 -3.75 -9.78
N ARG A 41 17.14 -3.07 -10.51
CA ARG A 41 18.59 -3.31 -10.44
C ARG A 41 19.19 -3.00 -9.08
N LYS A 42 18.76 -1.94 -8.41
CA LYS A 42 19.26 -1.59 -7.08
C LYS A 42 18.81 -2.60 -6.03
N LEU A 43 17.54 -3.03 -6.08
CA LEU A 43 17.05 -4.15 -5.28
C LEU A 43 17.89 -5.40 -5.52
N ALA A 44 18.12 -5.75 -6.78
CA ALA A 44 18.83 -6.97 -7.13
C ALA A 44 20.31 -6.98 -6.73
N ASN A 45 20.93 -5.79 -6.69
CA ASN A 45 22.28 -5.62 -6.16
C ASN A 45 22.34 -5.54 -4.62
N GLY A 46 21.24 -5.79 -3.92
CA GLY A 46 21.19 -5.85 -2.46
C GLY A 46 21.07 -4.49 -1.76
N ASP A 47 20.65 -3.44 -2.45
CA ASP A 47 20.37 -2.16 -1.81
C ASP A 47 19.10 -2.25 -0.95
N ARG A 48 19.31 -2.35 0.37
CA ARG A 48 18.25 -2.52 1.38
C ARG A 48 17.23 -1.38 1.41
N HIS A 49 17.54 -0.21 0.85
CA HIS A 49 16.56 0.86 0.71
C HIS A 49 15.36 0.44 -0.16
N TYR A 50 15.63 -0.33 -1.22
CA TYR A 50 14.62 -0.80 -2.16
C TYR A 50 13.96 -2.11 -1.73
N TRP A 51 14.34 -2.68 -0.59
CA TRP A 51 13.75 -3.91 -0.05
C TRP A 51 12.49 -3.63 0.79
N LEU A 52 12.22 -2.35 1.08
CA LEU A 52 10.98 -1.90 1.74
C LEU A 52 10.67 -2.70 3.02
N GLY A 53 11.69 -2.99 3.83
CA GLY A 53 11.53 -3.70 5.11
C GLY A 53 11.49 -5.23 5.04
N LEU A 54 11.60 -5.81 3.85
CA LEU A 54 11.70 -7.26 3.64
C LEU A 54 13.14 -7.76 3.71
N GLU A 55 13.31 -9.04 4.01
CA GLU A 55 14.61 -9.75 3.98
C GLU A 55 14.62 -10.77 2.82
N LEU A 56 15.08 -10.30 1.67
CA LEU A 56 15.07 -11.05 0.42
C LEU A 56 16.25 -12.04 0.28
N GLY A 57 17.32 -11.85 1.06
CA GLY A 57 18.55 -12.66 0.97
C GLY A 57 19.13 -12.65 -0.45
N ASP A 58 19.55 -13.82 -0.94
CA ASP A 58 20.15 -13.96 -2.28
C ASP A 58 19.14 -14.37 -3.37
N ARG A 59 17.83 -14.37 -3.04
CA ARG A 59 16.78 -14.92 -3.93
C ARG A 59 16.51 -14.06 -5.16
N TRP A 60 16.69 -12.75 -5.04
CA TRP A 60 16.37 -11.76 -6.08
C TRP A 60 17.63 -11.05 -6.54
N THR A 61 18.66 -11.78 -6.97
CA THR A 61 19.95 -11.19 -7.39
C THR A 61 20.04 -10.88 -8.89
N ASP A 62 19.03 -11.29 -9.67
CA ASP A 62 18.88 -10.96 -11.09
C ASP A 62 17.75 -9.94 -11.31
N GLU A 63 18.05 -8.85 -12.00
CA GLU A 63 17.08 -7.83 -12.41
C GLU A 63 15.97 -8.42 -13.29
N GLN A 64 16.28 -9.44 -14.09
CA GLN A 64 15.30 -10.09 -14.96
C GLN A 64 14.27 -10.91 -14.19
N ASP A 65 14.68 -11.57 -13.11
CA ASP A 65 13.75 -12.29 -12.23
C ASP A 65 12.79 -11.31 -11.53
N VAL A 66 13.31 -10.15 -11.11
CA VAL A 66 12.49 -9.06 -10.56
C VAL A 66 11.50 -8.54 -11.61
N LEU A 67 11.96 -8.27 -12.83
CA LEU A 67 11.10 -7.82 -13.93
C LEU A 67 9.99 -8.83 -14.25
N ALA A 68 10.29 -10.13 -14.21
CA ALA A 68 9.30 -11.19 -14.47
C ALA A 68 8.15 -11.15 -13.45
N VAL A 69 8.45 -11.00 -12.15
CA VAL A 69 7.40 -10.85 -11.13
C VAL A 69 6.63 -9.54 -11.30
N MET A 70 7.32 -8.45 -11.63
CA MET A 70 6.65 -7.17 -11.87
C MET A 70 5.71 -7.25 -13.08
N ALA A 71 6.09 -7.93 -14.15
CA ALA A 71 5.20 -8.16 -15.29
C ALA A 71 3.99 -9.02 -14.89
N GLU A 72 4.17 -10.05 -14.07
CA GLU A 72 3.07 -10.90 -13.59
C GLU A 72 2.10 -10.16 -12.66
N ARG A 73 2.62 -9.37 -11.71
CA ARG A 73 1.85 -8.83 -10.59
C ARG A 73 1.40 -7.39 -10.78
N CYS A 74 2.23 -6.58 -11.43
CA CYS A 74 1.97 -5.17 -11.70
C CYS A 74 1.51 -4.95 -13.15
N GLY A 75 1.91 -5.82 -14.08
CA GLY A 75 1.56 -5.70 -15.48
C GLY A 75 2.43 -4.73 -16.26
N VAL A 76 3.64 -4.45 -15.77
CA VAL A 76 4.65 -3.70 -16.54
C VAL A 76 5.02 -4.48 -17.80
N VAL A 77 5.57 -3.79 -18.80
CA VAL A 77 6.05 -4.45 -20.03
C VAL A 77 7.12 -5.49 -19.68
N ASP A 78 7.02 -6.70 -20.21
CA ASP A 78 7.95 -7.81 -19.92
C ASP A 78 9.20 -7.82 -20.81
N ASP A 79 9.20 -7.05 -21.91
CA ASP A 79 10.32 -6.92 -22.85
C ASP A 79 11.57 -6.30 -22.19
N PRO A 80 12.68 -7.06 -22.05
CA PRO A 80 13.95 -6.55 -21.50
C PRO A 80 14.63 -5.48 -22.38
N GLU A 81 14.26 -5.41 -23.67
CA GLU A 81 14.76 -4.41 -24.59
C GLU A 81 13.95 -3.10 -24.53
N TYR A 82 12.79 -3.10 -23.87
CA TYR A 82 12.06 -1.88 -23.56
C TYR A 82 12.70 -1.15 -22.36
N ARG A 83 13.68 -0.30 -22.65
CA ARG A 83 14.55 0.31 -21.62
C ARG A 83 14.28 1.78 -21.29
N SER A 84 13.41 2.45 -22.03
CA SER A 84 13.18 3.90 -21.87
C SER A 84 11.78 4.31 -22.28
N GLY A 85 11.22 5.33 -21.61
CA GLY A 85 9.93 5.90 -21.94
C GLY A 85 8.91 5.73 -20.82
N GLN A 86 7.64 5.65 -21.19
CA GLN A 86 6.54 5.55 -20.24
C GLN A 86 6.36 4.09 -19.80
N ASP A 87 6.38 3.79 -18.50
CA ASP A 87 5.96 2.46 -18.05
C ASP A 87 4.45 2.38 -17.83
N THR A 88 3.95 1.16 -17.62
CA THR A 88 2.53 0.88 -17.46
C THR A 88 2.26 0.07 -16.20
N ILE A 89 1.09 0.28 -15.62
CA ILE A 89 0.47 -0.65 -14.66
C ILE A 89 -0.77 -1.24 -15.33
N ASP A 90 -0.98 -2.55 -15.30
CA ASP A 90 -2.17 -3.14 -15.90
C ASP A 90 -3.41 -2.85 -15.02
N PRO A 91 -4.40 -2.08 -15.52
CA PRO A 91 -5.58 -1.71 -14.75
C PRO A 91 -6.46 -2.91 -14.37
N GLU A 92 -6.46 -4.00 -15.14
CA GLU A 92 -7.19 -5.22 -14.80
C GLU A 92 -6.50 -5.95 -13.63
N LEU A 93 -5.17 -5.91 -13.56
CA LEU A 93 -4.43 -6.43 -12.40
C LEU A 93 -4.66 -5.58 -11.16
N THR A 94 -4.73 -4.24 -11.30
CA THR A 94 -5.13 -3.34 -10.20
C THR A 94 -6.50 -3.73 -9.66
N VAL A 95 -7.54 -3.81 -10.50
CA VAL A 95 -8.89 -4.17 -10.04
C VAL A 95 -8.96 -5.59 -9.49
N GLY A 96 -8.28 -6.55 -10.11
CA GLY A 96 -8.18 -7.90 -9.60
C GLY A 96 -7.50 -7.98 -8.23
N ALA A 97 -6.51 -7.13 -7.95
CA ALA A 97 -5.88 -7.03 -6.63
C ALA A 97 -6.79 -6.34 -5.61
N LEU A 98 -7.57 -5.33 -6.02
CA LEU A 98 -8.62 -4.74 -5.16
C LEU A 98 -9.65 -5.79 -4.73
N ASP A 99 -10.08 -6.69 -5.63
CA ASP A 99 -11.00 -7.79 -5.29
C ASP A 99 -10.39 -8.77 -4.26
N ARG A 100 -9.09 -9.06 -4.39
CA ARG A 100 -8.36 -9.88 -3.39
C ARG A 100 -8.25 -9.16 -2.05
N MET A 101 -7.87 -7.88 -2.05
CA MET A 101 -7.78 -7.07 -0.83
C MET A 101 -9.15 -6.94 -0.17
N ALA A 102 -10.23 -6.71 -0.93
CA ALA A 102 -11.60 -6.70 -0.43
C ALA A 102 -11.97 -7.99 0.32
N SER A 103 -11.48 -9.14 -0.16
CA SER A 103 -11.69 -10.42 0.51
C SER A 103 -10.94 -10.52 1.85
N VAL A 104 -9.75 -9.93 1.96
CA VAL A 104 -9.01 -9.82 3.24
C VAL A 104 -9.75 -8.89 4.20
N LEU A 105 -10.16 -7.70 3.74
CA LEU A 105 -10.87 -6.73 4.57
C LEU A 105 -12.22 -7.26 5.09
N ARG A 106 -12.94 -8.03 4.27
CA ARG A 106 -14.19 -8.69 4.69
C ARG A 106 -13.94 -9.68 5.83
N LYS A 107 -12.89 -10.51 5.73
CA LYS A 107 -12.52 -11.47 6.78
C LYS A 107 -12.15 -10.75 8.07
N ALA A 108 -11.37 -9.66 7.97
CA ALA A 108 -11.02 -8.84 9.12
C ALA A 108 -12.25 -8.28 9.83
N ALA A 109 -13.25 -7.81 9.07
CA ALA A 109 -14.53 -7.35 9.62
C ALA A 109 -15.32 -8.48 10.27
N GLU A 110 -15.46 -9.64 9.61
CA GLU A 110 -16.16 -10.81 10.16
C GLU A 110 -15.53 -11.32 11.46
N ALA A 111 -14.20 -11.23 11.57
CA ALA A 111 -13.45 -11.63 12.76
C ALA A 111 -13.28 -10.50 13.80
N SER A 112 -13.75 -9.28 13.50
CA SER A 112 -13.55 -8.08 14.34
C SER A 112 -12.08 -7.85 14.73
N GLU A 113 -11.19 -8.01 13.74
CA GLU A 113 -9.73 -7.94 13.92
C GLU A 113 -9.24 -6.57 14.41
N ARG A 114 -8.02 -6.57 14.99
CA ARG A 114 -7.25 -5.36 15.28
C ARG A 114 -6.45 -4.98 14.03
N VAL A 115 -6.77 -3.84 13.46
CA VAL A 115 -6.20 -3.40 12.19
C VAL A 115 -5.37 -2.14 12.39
N LEU A 116 -4.12 -2.16 11.94
CA LEU A 116 -3.24 -1.00 11.92
C LEU A 116 -3.15 -0.44 10.50
N PHE A 117 -3.39 0.86 10.37
CA PHE A 117 -3.24 1.59 9.11
C PHE A 117 -2.00 2.47 9.16
N ALA A 118 -1.21 2.44 8.10
CA ALA A 118 -0.03 3.30 7.97
C ALA A 118 0.23 3.68 6.51
N THR A 119 0.89 4.82 6.29
CA THR A 119 1.31 5.22 4.95
C THR A 119 2.66 5.90 4.97
N GLY A 120 3.52 5.45 4.07
CA GLY A 120 4.73 6.13 3.64
C GLY A 120 4.45 7.26 2.66
N HIS A 121 3.31 7.31 1.96
CA HIS A 121 2.98 8.36 0.98
C HIS A 121 1.71 9.17 1.32
N PRO A 122 1.74 9.98 2.40
CA PRO A 122 0.55 10.66 2.92
C PRO A 122 -0.08 11.68 1.95
N GLY A 123 0.68 12.22 1.00
CA GLY A 123 0.14 13.15 -0.01
C GLY A 123 -0.84 12.52 -1.00
N GLY A 124 -0.72 11.20 -1.22
CA GLY A 124 -1.53 10.44 -2.17
C GLY A 124 -2.53 9.53 -1.48
N LEU A 125 -2.05 8.67 -0.56
CA LEU A 125 -2.80 7.51 -0.06
C LEU A 125 -3.48 7.72 1.31
N LEU A 126 -3.25 8.85 1.98
CA LEU A 126 -3.83 9.10 3.31
C LEU A 126 -5.35 8.94 3.33
N GLU A 127 -6.06 9.50 2.34
CA GLU A 127 -7.52 9.42 2.29
C GLU A 127 -8.02 7.99 2.03
N VAL A 128 -7.29 7.21 1.23
CA VAL A 128 -7.61 5.80 0.94
C VAL A 128 -7.56 4.97 2.23
N HIS A 129 -6.46 5.11 2.97
CA HIS A 129 -6.29 4.44 4.26
C HIS A 129 -7.31 4.92 5.30
N ARG A 130 -7.53 6.23 5.41
CA ARG A 130 -8.50 6.82 6.35
C ARG A 130 -9.93 6.30 6.10
N ALA A 131 -10.36 6.28 4.84
CA ALA A 131 -11.70 5.81 4.49
C ALA A 131 -11.86 4.31 4.78
N THR A 132 -10.83 3.52 4.50
CA THR A 132 -10.82 2.08 4.81
C THR A 132 -10.84 1.81 6.31
N ALA A 133 -10.03 2.54 7.09
CA ALA A 133 -10.04 2.47 8.56
C ALA A 133 -11.42 2.81 9.14
N ALA A 134 -12.05 3.88 8.65
CA ALA A 134 -13.39 4.28 9.09
C ALA A 134 -14.44 3.20 8.78
N ALA A 135 -14.37 2.56 7.62
CA ALA A 135 -15.29 1.50 7.23
C ALA A 135 -15.13 0.23 8.08
N LEU A 136 -13.89 -0.21 8.34
CA LEU A 136 -13.62 -1.34 9.24
C LEU A 136 -14.03 -1.04 10.68
N ARG A 137 -13.76 0.16 11.18
CA ARG A 137 -14.22 0.61 12.50
C ARG A 137 -15.75 0.54 12.61
N ALA A 138 -16.46 0.99 11.57
CA ALA A 138 -17.92 0.91 11.53
C ALA A 138 -18.44 -0.54 11.47
N ALA A 139 -17.65 -1.46 10.91
CA ALA A 139 -17.93 -2.89 10.87
C ALA A 139 -17.55 -3.64 12.16
N GLY A 140 -16.96 -2.98 13.16
CA GLY A 140 -16.66 -3.55 14.47
C GLY A 140 -15.19 -3.92 14.70
N CYS A 141 -14.29 -3.66 13.75
CA CYS A 141 -12.85 -3.82 13.97
C CYS A 141 -12.30 -2.80 14.98
N GLU A 142 -11.26 -3.20 15.71
CA GLU A 142 -10.45 -2.28 16.49
C GLU A 142 -9.41 -1.65 15.57
N ILE A 143 -9.40 -0.32 15.44
CA ILE A 143 -8.30 0.37 14.75
C ILE A 143 -7.22 0.72 15.77
N VAL A 144 -6.02 0.14 15.57
CA VAL A 144 -4.93 0.21 16.54
C VAL A 144 -4.44 1.65 16.72
N GLU A 145 -4.49 2.14 17.95
CA GLU A 145 -3.86 3.40 18.35
C GLU A 145 -2.35 3.18 18.59
N ILE A 146 -1.47 3.96 17.99
CA ILE A 146 -0.03 3.77 18.19
C ILE A 146 0.43 4.30 19.56
N PRO A 147 1.50 3.74 20.16
CA PRO A 147 2.18 4.34 21.31
C PRO A 147 2.60 5.80 21.05
N GLY A 148 2.53 6.64 22.08
CA GLY A 148 2.92 8.05 21.97
C GLY A 148 4.44 8.26 21.99
N GLY A 149 4.92 9.29 21.29
CA GLY A 149 6.33 9.71 21.37
C GLY A 149 7.32 8.84 20.60
N LEU A 150 6.83 7.96 19.71
CA LEU A 150 7.66 7.14 18.84
C LEU A 150 8.49 7.99 17.87
N GLN A 151 9.73 7.57 17.65
CA GLN A 151 10.69 8.23 16.75
C GLN A 151 11.24 7.24 15.73
N ALA A 152 11.45 7.73 14.51
CA ALA A 152 12.09 7.00 13.42
C ALA A 152 12.69 8.02 12.42
N ASP A 153 13.82 7.68 11.80
CA ASP A 153 14.43 8.47 10.71
C ASP A 153 14.54 9.98 10.96
N GLU A 154 15.01 10.35 12.16
CA GLU A 154 15.14 11.75 12.61
C GLU A 154 13.81 12.52 12.74
N GLY A 155 12.68 11.82 12.69
CA GLY A 155 11.33 12.35 12.86
C GLY A 155 10.53 11.62 13.96
N TYR A 156 9.23 11.89 13.97
CA TYR A 156 8.27 11.26 14.86
C TYR A 156 7.26 10.43 14.07
N VAL A 157 6.78 9.35 14.68
CA VAL A 157 5.68 8.56 14.12
C VAL A 157 4.38 9.10 14.70
N PHE A 158 3.59 9.79 13.89
CA PHE A 158 2.31 10.37 14.28
C PHE A 158 1.16 9.58 13.65
N GLN A 159 0.03 9.56 14.35
CA GLN A 159 -1.21 9.00 13.83
C GLN A 159 -2.25 10.11 13.65
N PHE A 160 -2.68 10.31 12.41
CA PHE A 160 -3.75 11.25 12.07
C PHE A 160 -4.86 10.53 11.35
N CYS A 161 -6.10 10.80 11.78
CA CYS A 161 -7.29 10.17 11.22
C CYS A 161 -7.17 8.63 11.13
N ASP A 162 -6.70 8.01 12.22
CA ASP A 162 -6.44 6.58 12.35
C ASP A 162 -5.28 6.01 11.51
N VAL A 163 -4.55 6.83 10.74
CA VAL A 163 -3.43 6.38 9.88
C VAL A 163 -2.09 6.87 10.45
N ALA A 164 -1.14 5.95 10.64
CA ALA A 164 0.22 6.27 11.06
C ALA A 164 1.08 6.75 9.89
N MET A 165 1.94 7.75 10.12
CA MET A 165 2.81 8.36 9.12
C MET A 165 4.03 9.04 9.77
N LEU A 166 5.06 9.33 8.97
CA LEU A 166 6.27 10.02 9.44
C LEU A 166 6.07 11.54 9.42
N GLU A 167 6.33 12.19 10.55
CA GLU A 167 6.34 13.64 10.70
C GLU A 167 7.76 14.13 10.96
N ARG A 168 8.17 15.19 10.26
CA ARG A 168 9.42 15.91 10.54
C ARG A 168 9.26 17.40 10.21
N GLY A 169 9.49 18.25 11.22
CA GLY A 169 9.56 19.70 11.03
C GLY A 169 8.23 20.35 10.64
N ALA A 170 7.14 19.93 11.27
CA ALA A 170 5.74 20.31 10.98
C ALA A 170 5.23 19.88 9.60
N THR A 171 5.82 18.83 9.00
CA THR A 171 5.47 18.31 7.67
C THR A 171 5.28 16.80 7.74
N LEU A 172 4.30 16.27 7.01
CA LEU A 172 4.12 14.83 6.79
C LEU A 172 5.00 14.41 5.61
N TRP A 173 5.88 13.43 5.82
CA TRP A 173 6.91 13.06 4.84
C TRP A 173 6.54 11.83 4.04
N HIS A 174 6.88 11.87 2.76
CA HIS A 174 7.01 10.66 1.96
C HIS A 174 8.25 9.89 2.45
N THR A 175 8.09 8.60 2.79
CA THR A 175 9.20 7.71 3.15
C THR A 175 8.97 6.27 2.69
N HIS A 176 10.05 5.65 2.17
CA HIS A 176 10.11 4.22 1.87
C HIS A 176 10.70 3.41 3.05
N SER A 177 11.08 4.09 4.14
CA SER A 177 11.76 3.46 5.27
C SER A 177 10.82 2.52 6.05
N PRO A 178 11.32 1.36 6.50
CA PRO A 178 10.57 0.47 7.40
C PRO A 178 10.66 0.87 8.87
N ALA A 179 11.57 1.78 9.25
CA ALA A 179 11.83 2.12 10.64
C ALA A 179 10.60 2.63 11.41
N PRO A 180 9.67 3.42 10.81
CA PRO A 180 8.46 3.84 11.50
C PRO A 180 7.54 2.69 11.91
N MET A 181 7.33 1.71 11.02
CA MET A 181 6.53 0.52 11.36
C MET A 181 7.21 -0.32 12.44
N ALA A 182 8.53 -0.51 12.35
CA ALA A 182 9.28 -1.19 13.39
C ALA A 182 9.12 -0.51 14.76
N ALA A 183 9.20 0.82 14.82
CA ALA A 183 8.99 1.58 16.04
C ALA A 183 7.59 1.39 16.64
N ILE A 184 6.54 1.31 15.81
CA ILE A 184 5.17 1.02 16.28
C ILE A 184 5.09 -0.38 16.89
N LEU A 185 5.53 -1.40 16.16
CA LEU A 185 5.40 -2.79 16.60
C LEU A 185 6.23 -3.06 17.86
N ASP A 186 7.44 -2.51 17.94
CA ASP A 186 8.30 -2.63 19.12
C ASP A 186 7.72 -1.84 20.30
N GLY A 187 7.14 -0.66 20.05
CA GLY A 187 6.46 0.15 21.06
C GLY A 187 5.24 -0.55 21.66
N LEU A 188 4.38 -1.16 20.83
CA LEU A 188 3.23 -1.95 21.28
C LEU A 188 3.68 -3.11 22.17
N ALA A 189 4.70 -3.86 21.73
CA ALA A 189 5.26 -4.96 22.50
C ALA A 189 5.87 -4.49 23.84
N HIS A 190 6.56 -3.34 23.84
CA HIS A 190 7.17 -2.77 25.04
C HIS A 190 6.12 -2.37 26.09
N GLU A 191 4.99 -1.81 25.66
CA GLU A 191 3.86 -1.47 26.54
C GLU A 191 3.01 -2.68 26.96
N GLY A 192 3.34 -3.88 26.48
CA GLY A 192 2.55 -5.10 26.72
C GLY A 192 1.18 -5.07 26.04
N ARG A 193 1.04 -4.27 24.98
CA ARG A 193 -0.18 -4.14 24.19
C ARG A 193 -0.22 -5.22 23.11
N PRO A 194 -1.41 -5.68 22.72
CA PRO A 194 -1.51 -6.62 21.61
C PRO A 194 -0.98 -6.02 20.30
N LEU A 195 -0.36 -6.87 19.49
CA LEU A 195 -0.02 -6.53 18.09
C LEU A 195 -1.29 -6.55 17.21
N PRO A 196 -1.30 -5.82 16.09
CA PRO A 196 -2.37 -5.93 15.10
C PRO A 196 -2.46 -7.35 14.54
N ASP A 197 -3.68 -7.76 14.20
CA ASP A 197 -3.95 -8.99 13.46
C ASP A 197 -3.71 -8.77 11.95
N LEU A 198 -4.04 -7.56 11.47
CA LEU A 198 -3.85 -7.13 10.09
C LEU A 198 -3.18 -5.74 10.02
N VAL A 199 -2.25 -5.58 9.08
CA VAL A 199 -1.71 -4.27 8.67
C VAL A 199 -2.16 -3.94 7.24
N VAL A 200 -2.70 -2.74 7.06
CA VAL A 200 -2.99 -2.16 5.74
C VAL A 200 -2.07 -0.97 5.56
N ALA A 201 -1.09 -1.07 4.65
CA ALA A 201 -0.06 -0.04 4.51
C ALA A 201 0.51 0.06 3.09
N ASP A 202 1.63 0.78 2.93
CA ASP A 202 2.39 0.92 1.69
C ASP A 202 3.90 1.05 2.00
N HIS A 203 4.73 0.95 0.95
CA HIS A 203 6.20 0.98 1.01
C HIS A 203 6.83 0.15 2.16
N GLY A 204 7.82 0.71 2.85
CA GLY A 204 8.54 0.09 3.97
C GLY A 204 7.66 -0.31 5.14
N TRP A 205 6.47 0.28 5.28
CA TRP A 205 5.56 -0.02 6.37
C TRP A 205 4.88 -1.37 6.16
N ALA A 206 4.38 -1.64 4.95
CA ALA A 206 3.77 -2.92 4.61
C ALA A 206 4.81 -4.06 4.66
N GLY A 207 5.98 -3.86 4.05
CA GLY A 207 7.02 -4.88 4.02
C GLY A 207 7.59 -5.18 5.40
N CYS A 208 7.77 -4.17 6.27
CA CYS A 208 8.17 -4.40 7.66
C CYS A 208 7.14 -5.24 8.43
N ALA A 209 5.85 -4.94 8.30
CA ALA A 209 4.80 -5.71 8.98
C ALA A 209 4.79 -7.18 8.55
N GLY A 210 4.79 -7.43 7.23
CA GLY A 210 4.87 -8.79 6.67
C GLY A 210 6.14 -9.52 7.12
N GLN A 211 7.29 -8.85 7.09
CA GLN A 211 8.56 -9.42 7.55
C GLN A 211 8.55 -9.80 9.04
N ARG A 212 7.74 -9.11 9.85
CA ARG A 212 7.55 -9.40 11.27
C ARG A 212 6.50 -10.48 11.53
N GLY A 213 5.95 -11.09 10.47
CA GLY A 213 5.00 -12.19 10.54
C GLY A 213 3.57 -11.76 10.85
N ILE A 214 3.25 -10.48 10.67
CA ILE A 214 1.89 -9.95 10.79
C ILE A 214 1.24 -10.03 9.40
N ASP A 215 -0.03 -10.43 9.34
CA ASP A 215 -0.74 -10.47 8.07
C ASP A 215 -0.82 -9.05 7.50
N ALA A 216 -0.41 -8.87 6.24
CA ALA A 216 -0.19 -7.55 5.66
C ALA A 216 -0.68 -7.48 4.21
N VAL A 217 -1.40 -6.40 3.91
CA VAL A 217 -1.79 -6.02 2.56
C VAL A 217 -1.37 -4.59 2.28
N GLY A 218 -1.14 -4.25 1.02
CA GLY A 218 -0.74 -2.88 0.71
C GLY A 218 -0.90 -2.43 -0.72
N TYR A 219 -0.54 -1.17 -0.93
CA TYR A 219 -0.48 -0.51 -2.23
C TYR A 219 0.99 -0.29 -2.61
N ALA A 220 1.33 -0.41 -3.90
CA ALA A 220 2.68 -0.18 -4.38
C ALA A 220 2.69 0.31 -5.83
N ASP A 221 3.56 1.28 -6.11
CA ASP A 221 3.88 1.71 -7.48
C ASP A 221 4.80 0.71 -8.18
N CYS A 222 4.83 0.78 -9.51
CA CYS A 222 5.66 -0.04 -10.36
C CYS A 222 7.17 0.14 -10.14
N ASN A 223 7.62 1.19 -9.45
CA ASN A 223 9.02 1.34 -9.05
C ASN A 223 9.34 0.78 -7.65
N ASP A 224 8.37 0.16 -6.97
CA ASP A 224 8.51 -0.43 -5.63
C ASP A 224 8.39 -1.97 -5.68
N PRO A 225 9.34 -2.66 -6.33
CA PRO A 225 9.22 -4.08 -6.63
C PRO A 225 9.11 -4.97 -5.38
N ALA A 226 9.73 -4.57 -4.26
CA ALA A 226 9.89 -5.45 -3.11
C ALA A 226 8.57 -5.96 -2.55
N LEU A 227 7.50 -5.15 -2.52
CA LEU A 227 6.21 -5.62 -2.01
C LEU A 227 5.60 -6.72 -2.88
N PHE A 228 5.72 -6.61 -4.22
CA PHE A 228 5.27 -7.66 -5.14
C PHE A 228 6.09 -8.94 -5.00
N LEU A 229 7.40 -8.82 -4.79
CA LEU A 229 8.25 -9.97 -4.45
C LEU A 229 7.79 -10.61 -3.12
N GLY A 230 7.49 -9.79 -2.11
CA GLY A 230 6.92 -10.23 -0.84
C GLY A 230 5.57 -10.94 -0.98
N GLU A 231 4.69 -10.49 -1.88
CA GLU A 231 3.44 -11.22 -2.22
C GLU A 231 3.75 -12.56 -2.88
N SER A 232 4.71 -12.61 -3.81
CA SER A 232 5.10 -13.85 -4.49
C SER A 232 5.70 -14.89 -3.54
N GLU A 233 6.37 -14.44 -2.47
CA GLU A 233 6.93 -15.29 -1.41
C GLU A 233 5.91 -15.61 -0.30
N GLY A 234 4.73 -15.01 -0.32
CA GLY A 234 3.71 -15.15 0.72
C GLY A 234 4.02 -14.43 2.03
N THR A 235 4.97 -13.49 2.03
CA THR A 235 5.24 -12.59 3.16
C THR A 235 4.21 -11.46 3.25
N LEU A 236 3.66 -11.03 2.12
CA LEU A 236 2.46 -10.21 2.06
C LEU A 236 1.30 -11.02 1.45
N SER A 237 0.08 -10.74 1.91
CA SER A 237 -1.12 -11.42 1.43
C SER A 237 -1.63 -10.87 0.11
N VAL A 238 -1.62 -9.55 -0.08
CA VAL A 238 -2.07 -8.88 -1.31
C VAL A 238 -1.31 -7.57 -1.49
N VAL A 239 -0.84 -7.31 -2.70
CA VAL A 239 -0.34 -5.99 -3.11
C VAL A 239 -1.16 -5.49 -4.29
N VAL A 240 -1.69 -4.28 -4.18
CA VAL A 240 -2.48 -3.61 -5.22
C VAL A 240 -1.54 -2.70 -6.03
N PRO A 241 -1.29 -3.00 -7.31
CA PRO A 241 -0.45 -2.15 -8.14
C PRO A 241 -1.20 -0.86 -8.51
N LEU A 242 -0.60 0.29 -8.22
CA LEU A 242 -1.11 1.61 -8.60
C LEU A 242 0.00 2.65 -8.56
N ASP A 243 -0.08 3.69 -9.38
CA ASP A 243 0.70 4.91 -9.20
C ASP A 243 0.17 5.62 -7.95
N ASP A 244 1.03 5.80 -6.94
CA ASP A 244 0.67 6.39 -5.64
C ASP A 244 0.78 7.92 -5.63
N HIS A 245 1.25 8.53 -6.73
CA HIS A 245 1.46 9.97 -6.90
C HIS A 245 0.76 10.53 -8.14
N VAL A 246 -0.57 10.57 -8.10
CA VAL A 246 -1.37 11.24 -9.13
C VAL A 246 -1.58 12.73 -8.87
N THR A 247 -1.89 13.47 -9.93
CA THR A 247 -2.08 14.93 -9.90
C THR A 247 -3.20 15.42 -8.96
N SER A 248 -4.16 14.56 -8.61
CA SER A 248 -5.17 14.85 -7.60
C SER A 248 -5.45 13.60 -6.75
N PRO A 249 -5.26 13.66 -5.42
CA PRO A 249 -5.56 12.51 -4.55
C PRO A 249 -7.05 12.12 -4.57
N ARG A 250 -7.93 13.02 -5.02
CA ARG A 250 -9.37 12.73 -5.21
C ARG A 250 -9.64 11.72 -6.32
N PHE A 251 -8.66 11.42 -7.17
CA PHE A 251 -8.79 10.36 -8.16
C PHE A 251 -8.85 8.97 -7.52
N TYR A 252 -8.43 8.79 -6.27
CA TYR A 252 -8.64 7.51 -5.60
C TYR A 252 -10.07 7.31 -5.08
N ASP A 253 -10.92 8.34 -5.03
CA ASP A 253 -12.27 8.24 -4.44
C ASP A 253 -13.12 7.11 -5.09
N PRO A 254 -13.18 6.94 -6.44
CA PRO A 254 -13.91 5.81 -7.05
C PRO A 254 -13.28 4.44 -6.77
N MET A 255 -11.94 4.38 -6.68
CA MET A 255 -11.21 3.16 -6.36
C MET A 255 -11.50 2.70 -4.93
N THR A 256 -11.48 3.64 -3.97
CA THR A 256 -11.84 3.38 -2.59
C THR A 256 -13.31 2.97 -2.46
N ALA A 257 -14.23 3.64 -3.16
CA ALA A 257 -15.64 3.24 -3.19
C ALA A 257 -15.84 1.81 -3.69
N TYR A 258 -15.15 1.43 -4.78
CA TYR A 258 -15.15 0.06 -5.29
C TYR A 258 -14.61 -0.95 -4.27
N LEU A 259 -13.45 -0.67 -3.67
CA LEU A 259 -12.84 -1.56 -2.67
C LEU A 259 -13.78 -1.84 -1.50
N LEU A 260 -14.38 -0.77 -0.95
CA LEU A 260 -15.30 -0.90 0.19
C LEU A 260 -16.57 -1.65 -0.19
N ASP A 261 -17.13 -1.41 -1.39
CA ASP A 261 -18.30 -2.14 -1.86
C ASP A 261 -18.02 -3.61 -2.10
N ALA A 262 -16.91 -3.91 -2.78
CA ALA A 262 -16.45 -5.27 -2.99
C ALA A 262 -16.25 -5.98 -1.64
N ALA A 263 -15.74 -5.30 -0.61
CA ALA A 263 -15.56 -5.84 0.75
C ALA A 263 -16.87 -6.01 1.54
N GLY A 264 -18.01 -5.50 1.05
CA GLY A 264 -19.26 -5.45 1.81
C GLY A 264 -19.22 -4.43 2.95
N LEU A 265 -18.32 -3.45 2.86
CA LEU A 265 -18.06 -2.39 3.84
C LEU A 265 -18.59 -1.03 3.38
N SER A 266 -19.28 -0.97 2.24
CA SER A 266 -20.09 0.18 1.86
C SER A 266 -21.01 0.51 3.03
N ALA A 267 -20.81 1.70 3.61
CA ALA A 267 -21.70 2.19 4.63
C ALA A 267 -23.14 2.16 4.06
N GLN A 268 -24.00 1.40 4.72
CA GLN A 268 -25.44 1.58 4.59
C GLN A 268 -25.75 2.97 5.17
N PHE A 269 -25.59 4.02 4.36
CA PHE A 269 -26.03 5.37 4.70
C PHE A 269 -27.50 5.55 4.30
#